data_AF-A0A9W9GB18-F1
#
_entry.id   AF-A0A9W9GB18-F1
#
_cell.length_a   1.000
_cell.length_b   1.000
_cell.length_c   1.000
_cell.angle_alpha   90.00
_cell.angle_beta   90.00
_cell.angle_gamma   90.00
#
_symmetry.space_group_name_H-M   'P 1'
#
loop_
_entity.id
_entity.type
_entity.pdbx_description
1 polymer ?
#
loop_
_entity_poly.entity_id
_entity_poly.type
_entity_poly.pdbx_seq_one_letter_code
_entity_poly.pdbx_strand_id
1 'polypeptide(L)'
;MRGGVLAVKYHAYTLWLFIFSDLKTIILPSTVFGIANAWAAPRYGISVAETPSSPNEMENMRRVVAQTISVIFWILANFLPFAINNQRDRSAILEDAINKPWRPFPSGRIIPSHATKLMVFLYIAAPVYSMVISGGHRQSLGLVVLGTWYNNWGGAEHNPLVRNLINALGYTCFISGALEVALGSALLPLHLSHPLAQWLLVIGAIIASTVHLQDLPDQLGDAKRGRATIPLVLGDAVARWTIAVPMLGWGLFCPVFWGINRGCFTGSTLLAWTVAIRVVVIRNVLGDKLTFRLWNCWIAMVYLMPLLSRGHIH
;
A
#
# COMPACT_ATOMS: atom_id res chain seq x y z
N MET A 1 -2.89 -13.72 36.94
CA MET A 1 -3.11 -12.47 36.18
C MET A 1 -1.85 -11.93 35.49
N ARG A 2 -0.68 -11.79 36.18
CA ARG A 2 0.57 -11.27 35.58
C ARG A 2 1.06 -12.07 34.35
N GLY A 3 0.98 -13.40 34.36
CA GLY A 3 1.39 -14.24 33.22
C GLY A 3 0.55 -14.04 31.96
N GLY A 4 -0.77 -13.84 32.10
CA GLY A 4 -1.67 -13.58 30.96
C GLY A 4 -1.41 -12.24 30.29
N VAL A 5 -1.18 -11.18 31.09
CA VAL A 5 -0.83 -9.84 30.55
C VAL A 5 0.50 -9.88 29.79
N LEU A 6 1.49 -10.64 30.29
CA LEU A 6 2.77 -10.79 29.61
C LEU A 6 2.62 -11.52 28.27
N ALA A 7 1.79 -12.57 28.20
CA ALA A 7 1.49 -13.28 26.97
C ALA A 7 0.78 -12.40 25.93
N VAL A 8 -0.24 -11.63 26.34
CA VAL A 8 -0.94 -10.70 25.43
C VAL A 8 0.02 -9.66 24.87
N LYS A 9 0.84 -9.03 25.71
CA LYS A 9 1.85 -8.05 25.27
C LYS A 9 2.84 -8.68 24.28
N TYR A 10 3.28 -9.91 24.55
CA TYR A 10 4.19 -10.65 23.67
C TYR A 10 3.59 -10.87 22.28
N HIS A 11 2.35 -11.36 22.21
CA HIS A 11 1.68 -11.63 20.94
C HIS A 11 1.31 -10.36 20.19
N ALA A 12 0.84 -9.32 20.88
CA ALA A 12 0.55 -8.02 20.27
C ALA A 12 1.81 -7.40 19.64
N TYR A 13 2.95 -7.46 20.33
CA TYR A 13 4.22 -6.99 19.79
C TYR A 13 4.68 -7.84 18.60
N THR A 14 4.48 -9.17 18.64
CA THR A 14 4.78 -10.05 17.49
C THR A 14 3.91 -9.72 16.28
N LEU A 15 2.61 -9.42 16.46
CA LEU A 15 1.73 -8.97 15.38
C LEU A 15 2.16 -7.63 14.81
N TRP A 16 2.54 -6.69 15.67
CA TRP A 16 3.08 -5.39 15.25
C TRP A 16 4.35 -5.55 14.41
N LEU A 17 5.25 -6.45 14.79
CA LEU A 17 6.48 -6.73 14.03
C LEU A 17 6.21 -7.30 12.62
N PHE A 18 5.08 -7.98 12.38
CA PHE A 18 4.75 -8.42 11.01
C PHE A 18 4.51 -7.26 10.06
N ILE A 19 3.95 -6.16 10.56
CA ILE A 19 3.44 -5.05 9.75
C ILE A 19 4.24 -3.75 9.90
N PHE A 20 5.26 -3.73 10.78
CA PHE A 20 5.96 -2.51 11.17
C PHE A 20 6.58 -1.76 9.98
N SER A 21 7.22 -2.48 9.05
CA SER A 21 7.77 -1.89 7.82
C SER A 21 6.70 -1.25 6.94
N ASP A 22 5.48 -1.79 7.02
CA ASP A 22 4.41 -1.54 6.08
C ASP A 22 3.41 -0.49 6.58
N LEU A 23 3.61 -0.01 7.81
CA LEU A 23 2.89 1.15 8.34
C LEU A 23 2.99 2.34 7.40
N LYS A 24 4.16 2.58 6.81
CA LYS A 24 4.45 3.76 5.97
C LYS A 24 4.21 3.53 4.48
N THR A 25 4.07 2.28 4.04
CA THR A 25 3.96 1.92 2.62
C THR A 25 2.53 1.52 2.25
N ILE A 26 1.82 0.82 3.14
CA ILE A 26 0.48 0.29 2.89
C ILE A 26 -0.53 0.90 3.85
N ILE A 27 -0.33 0.75 5.17
CA ILE A 27 -1.41 0.98 6.15
C ILE A 27 -1.78 2.45 6.21
N LEU A 28 -0.82 3.33 6.50
CA LEU A 28 -1.08 4.78 6.58
C LEU A 28 -1.47 5.36 5.22
N PRO A 29 -0.76 5.10 4.10
CA PRO A 29 -1.15 5.65 2.81
C PRO A 29 -2.54 5.21 2.34
N SER A 30 -2.91 3.94 2.52
CA SER A 30 -4.23 3.45 2.12
C SER A 30 -5.35 3.99 3.00
N THR A 31 -5.07 4.20 4.30
CA THR A 31 -6.02 4.88 5.20
C THR A 31 -6.22 6.33 4.76
N VAL A 32 -5.14 7.06 4.49
CA VAL A 32 -5.18 8.43 3.99
C VAL A 32 -5.95 8.50 2.67
N PHE A 33 -5.66 7.61 1.72
CA PHE A 33 -6.40 7.54 0.47
C PHE A 33 -7.88 7.30 0.72
N GLY A 34 -8.26 6.25 1.47
CA GLY A 34 -9.66 5.90 1.70
C GLY A 34 -10.48 7.04 2.28
N ILE A 35 -9.99 7.68 3.35
CA ILE A 35 -10.68 8.80 4.00
C ILE A 35 -10.69 10.05 3.12
N ALA A 36 -9.54 10.44 2.57
CA ALA A 36 -9.45 11.64 1.74
C ALA A 36 -10.30 11.53 0.48
N ASN A 37 -10.34 10.36 -0.14
CA ASN A 37 -11.08 10.13 -1.37
C ASN A 37 -12.58 9.91 -1.13
N ALA A 38 -12.98 9.49 0.07
CA ALA A 38 -14.38 9.53 0.48
C ALA A 38 -14.88 10.97 0.58
N TRP A 39 -14.06 11.90 1.10
CA TRP A 39 -14.39 13.32 1.10
C TRP A 39 -14.33 13.96 -0.29
N ALA A 40 -13.40 13.50 -1.14
CA ALA A 40 -13.34 13.92 -2.55
C ALA A 40 -14.33 13.16 -3.46
N ALA A 41 -15.23 12.33 -2.93
CA ALA A 41 -16.19 11.56 -3.73
C ALA A 41 -16.96 12.39 -4.78
N PRO A 42 -17.44 13.62 -4.48
CA PRO A 42 -18.09 14.47 -5.49
C PRO A 42 -17.18 14.85 -6.67
N ARG A 43 -15.86 14.86 -6.49
CA ARG A 43 -14.89 15.12 -7.58
C ARG A 43 -14.83 14.00 -8.59
N TYR A 44 -15.26 12.80 -8.18
CA TYR A 44 -15.37 11.64 -9.04
C TYR A 44 -16.76 11.47 -9.67
N GLY A 45 -17.72 12.35 -9.36
CA GLY A 45 -19.12 12.16 -9.75
C GLY A 45 -19.84 11.09 -8.92
N ILE A 46 -19.28 10.68 -7.77
CA ILE A 46 -19.93 9.75 -6.86
C ILE A 46 -20.86 10.55 -5.94
N SER A 47 -22.17 10.36 -6.13
CA SER A 47 -23.18 10.84 -5.20
C SER A 47 -23.08 10.03 -3.92
N VAL A 48 -22.45 10.62 -2.90
CA VAL A 48 -22.60 10.12 -1.54
C VAL A 48 -24.02 10.48 -1.15
N ALA A 49 -24.85 9.51 -0.75
CA ALA A 49 -26.14 9.82 -0.14
C ALA A 49 -25.88 10.90 0.91
N GLU A 50 -26.61 12.01 0.87
CA GLU A 50 -26.52 13.08 1.86
C GLU A 50 -26.80 12.45 3.22
N THR A 51 -25.76 11.92 3.86
CA THR A 51 -25.86 11.48 5.23
C THR A 51 -26.02 12.77 6.00
N PRO A 52 -27.18 12.99 6.65
CA PRO A 52 -27.49 14.28 7.23
C PRO A 52 -26.32 14.66 8.13
N SER A 53 -25.63 15.75 7.79
CA SER A 53 -24.66 16.33 8.70
C SER A 53 -25.46 16.65 9.96
N SER A 54 -25.19 15.90 11.03
CA SER A 54 -25.84 16.21 12.29
C SER A 54 -25.44 17.63 12.66
N PRO A 55 -26.36 18.51 13.08
CA PRO A 55 -25.98 19.81 13.61
C PRO A 55 -25.07 19.67 14.85
N ASN A 56 -24.97 18.46 15.41
CA ASN A 56 -24.03 18.13 16.47
C ASN A 56 -22.63 17.77 15.90
N GLU A 57 -21.67 18.67 16.06
CA GLU A 57 -20.26 18.47 15.69
C GLU A 57 -19.65 17.22 16.33
N MET A 58 -20.05 16.87 17.56
CA MET A 58 -19.57 15.66 18.25
C MET A 58 -19.97 14.39 17.52
N GLU A 59 -21.17 14.35 16.93
CA GLU A 59 -21.66 13.19 16.20
C GLU A 59 -20.91 13.01 14.88
N ASN A 60 -20.63 14.12 14.19
CA ASN A 60 -19.80 14.11 12.98
C ASN A 60 -18.37 13.63 13.29
N MET A 61 -17.78 14.11 14.40
CA MET A 61 -16.46 13.67 14.85
C MET A 61 -16.43 12.17 15.16
N ARG A 62 -17.41 11.67 15.93
CA ARG A 62 -17.54 10.23 16.26
C ARG A 62 -17.62 9.37 15.02
N ARG A 63 -18.39 9.81 14.02
CA ARG A 63 -18.52 9.10 12.75
C ARG A 63 -17.21 9.04 11.96
N VAL A 64 -16.49 10.16 11.82
CA VAL A 64 -15.19 10.18 11.12
C VAL A 64 -14.18 9.27 11.83
N VAL A 65 -14.16 9.30 13.16
CA VAL A 65 -13.30 8.42 13.97
C VAL A 65 -13.68 6.95 13.75
N ALA A 66 -14.97 6.61 13.81
CA ALA A 66 -15.44 5.24 13.58
C ALA A 66 -15.10 4.75 12.15
N GLN A 67 -15.32 5.58 11.12
CA GLN A 67 -14.95 5.26 9.74
C GLN A 67 -13.45 5.01 9.60
N THR A 68 -12.62 5.89 10.19
CA THR A 68 -11.16 5.74 10.17
C THR A 68 -10.72 4.44 10.85
N ILE A 69 -11.32 4.08 11.99
CA ILE A 69 -11.05 2.81 12.67
C ILE A 69 -11.46 1.63 11.80
N SER A 70 -12.63 1.67 11.16
CA SER A 70 -13.10 0.60 10.26
C SER A 70 -12.16 0.41 9.06
N VAL A 71 -11.69 1.51 8.45
CA VAL A 71 -10.72 1.46 7.34
C VAL A 71 -9.40 0.84 7.80
N ILE A 72 -8.83 1.29 8.91
CA ILE A 72 -7.58 0.74 9.45
C ILE A 72 -7.75 -0.75 9.77
N PHE A 73 -8.86 -1.13 10.41
CA PHE A 73 -9.15 -2.52 10.74
C PHE A 73 -9.26 -3.39 9.48
N TRP A 74 -9.99 -2.92 8.46
CA TRP A 74 -10.13 -3.62 7.18
C TRP A 74 -8.77 -3.82 6.49
N ILE A 75 -7.93 -2.78 6.45
CA ILE A 75 -6.58 -2.87 5.88
C ILE A 75 -5.74 -3.88 6.65
N LEU A 76 -5.74 -3.81 7.99
CA LEU A 76 -4.98 -4.74 8.83
C LEU A 76 -5.43 -6.19 8.67
N ALA A 77 -6.75 -6.43 8.63
CA ALA A 77 -7.32 -7.76 8.47
C ALA A 77 -6.90 -8.39 7.13
N ASN A 78 -6.79 -7.59 6.07
CA ASN A 78 -6.38 -8.04 4.74
C ASN A 78 -4.84 -8.13 4.59
N PHE A 79 -4.08 -7.21 5.20
CA PHE A 79 -2.63 -7.13 5.04
C PHE A 79 -1.88 -8.14 5.91
N LEU A 80 -2.34 -8.38 7.14
CA LEU A 80 -1.66 -9.29 8.07
C LEU A 80 -1.46 -10.72 7.52
N PRO A 81 -2.44 -11.41 6.91
CA PRO A 81 -2.19 -12.74 6.34
C PRO A 81 -1.18 -12.68 5.19
N PHE A 82 -1.21 -11.65 4.34
CA PHE A 82 -0.19 -11.45 3.30
C PHE A 82 1.20 -11.29 3.91
N ALA A 83 1.34 -10.45 4.95
CA ALA A 83 2.62 -10.22 5.63
C ALA A 83 3.18 -11.50 6.26
N ILE A 84 2.33 -12.31 6.88
CA ILE A 84 2.72 -13.63 7.41
C ILE A 84 3.18 -14.54 6.27
N ASN A 85 2.43 -14.63 5.18
CA ASN A 85 2.75 -15.51 4.04
C ASN A 85 4.09 -15.14 3.40
N ASN A 86 4.38 -13.85 3.26
CA ASN A 86 5.60 -13.35 2.66
C ASN A 86 6.87 -13.60 3.50
N GLN A 87 6.72 -13.84 4.80
CA GLN A 87 7.84 -13.97 5.74
C GLN A 87 8.07 -15.41 6.23
N ARG A 88 7.10 -16.32 6.08
CA ARG A 88 7.11 -17.63 6.77
C ARG A 88 8.00 -18.71 6.16
N ASP A 89 8.28 -18.63 4.86
CA ASP A 89 9.01 -19.67 4.16
C ASP A 89 10.50 -19.62 4.47
N ARG A 90 11.20 -20.77 4.43
CA ARG A 90 12.62 -20.86 4.80
C ARG A 90 13.49 -19.87 4.04
N SER A 91 13.27 -19.70 2.74
CA SER A 91 14.00 -18.73 1.90
C SER A 91 13.71 -17.29 2.32
N ALA A 92 12.47 -16.97 2.67
CA ALA A 92 12.07 -15.66 3.20
C ALA A 92 12.69 -15.35 4.56
N ILE A 93 12.79 -16.35 5.45
CA ILE A 93 13.46 -16.19 6.75
C ILE A 93 14.96 -15.88 6.55
N LEU A 94 15.62 -16.52 5.59
CA LEU A 94 17.03 -16.26 5.27
C LEU A 94 17.24 -14.87 4.64
N GLU A 95 16.33 -14.44 3.75
CA GLU A 95 16.29 -13.06 3.21
C GLU A 95 16.15 -12.04 4.35
N ASP A 96 15.15 -12.22 5.21
CA ASP A 96 14.85 -11.29 6.29
C ASP A 96 15.92 -11.30 7.38
N ALA A 97 16.64 -12.40 7.60
CA ALA A 97 17.79 -12.41 8.50
C ALA A 97 18.89 -11.42 8.07
N ILE A 98 19.00 -11.13 6.76
CA ILE A 98 19.92 -10.13 6.20
C ILE A 98 19.27 -8.74 6.25
N ASN A 99 18.10 -8.60 5.64
CA ASN A 99 17.51 -7.28 5.40
C ASN A 99 16.80 -6.71 6.64
N LYS A 100 16.11 -7.56 7.42
CA LYS A 100 15.12 -7.20 8.45
C LYS A 100 15.17 -8.19 9.64
N PRO A 101 16.32 -8.37 10.34
CA PRO A 101 16.51 -9.43 11.34
C PRO A 101 15.59 -9.29 12.57
N TRP A 102 14.99 -8.12 12.77
CA TRP A 102 14.01 -7.85 13.82
C TRP A 102 12.62 -8.46 13.56
N ARG A 103 12.35 -8.98 12.35
CA ARG A 103 11.04 -9.58 12.00
C ARG A 103 10.72 -10.83 12.83
N PRO A 104 9.44 -11.21 12.96
CA PRO A 104 9.01 -12.28 13.86
C PRO A 104 9.71 -13.63 13.68
N PHE A 105 9.94 -14.06 12.44
CA PHE A 105 10.57 -15.36 12.18
C PHE A 105 12.09 -15.36 12.34
N PRO A 106 12.87 -14.41 11.76
CA PRO A 106 14.31 -14.37 11.99
C PRO A 106 14.68 -14.18 13.47
N SER A 107 13.87 -13.43 14.23
CA SER A 107 14.08 -13.21 15.67
C SER A 107 13.54 -14.34 16.56
N GLY A 108 13.02 -15.43 15.98
CA GLY A 108 12.57 -16.60 16.73
C GLY A 108 11.33 -16.39 17.60
N ARG A 109 10.53 -15.34 17.35
CA ARG A 109 9.38 -14.98 18.21
C ARG A 109 8.16 -15.87 18.02
N ILE A 110 8.02 -16.48 16.86
CA ILE A 110 6.89 -17.35 16.53
C ILE A 110 7.34 -18.42 15.55
N ILE A 111 6.84 -19.65 15.72
CA ILE A 111 7.11 -20.73 14.77
C ILE A 111 6.19 -20.63 13.55
N PRO A 112 6.65 -20.97 12.32
CA PRO A 112 5.87 -20.85 11.08
C PRO A 112 4.51 -21.56 11.09
N SER A 113 4.39 -22.70 11.76
CA SER A 113 3.15 -23.47 11.84
C SER A 113 2.03 -22.73 12.58
N HIS A 114 2.35 -22.03 13.67
CA HIS A 114 1.38 -21.22 14.42
C HIS A 114 0.92 -20.00 13.62
N ALA A 115 1.86 -19.30 12.99
CA ALA A 115 1.54 -18.15 12.14
C ALA A 115 0.68 -18.56 10.92
N THR A 116 0.92 -19.75 10.36
CA THR A 116 0.13 -20.29 9.24
C THR A 116 -1.35 -20.48 9.60
N LYS A 117 -1.66 -20.95 10.82
CA LYS A 117 -3.05 -21.08 11.27
C LYS A 117 -3.77 -19.72 11.28
N LEU A 118 -3.11 -18.69 11.83
CA LEU A 118 -3.63 -17.33 11.84
C LEU A 118 -3.81 -16.78 10.43
N MET A 119 -2.82 -17.00 9.55
CA MET A 119 -2.86 -16.57 8.16
C MET A 119 -4.05 -17.17 7.41
N VAL A 120 -4.25 -18.49 7.49
CA VAL A 120 -5.38 -19.19 6.82
C VAL A 120 -6.71 -18.69 7.37
N PHE A 121 -6.82 -18.54 8.69
CA PHE A 121 -8.02 -17.96 9.31
C PHE A 121 -8.33 -16.57 8.74
N LEU A 122 -7.34 -15.68 8.67
CA LEU A 122 -7.53 -14.31 8.18
C LEU A 122 -7.82 -14.24 6.68
N TYR A 123 -7.23 -15.11 5.86
CA TYR A 123 -7.59 -15.20 4.43
C TYR A 123 -9.05 -15.59 4.18
N ILE A 124 -9.71 -16.23 5.15
CA ILE A 124 -11.15 -16.54 5.08
C ILE A 124 -11.97 -15.44 5.77
N ALA A 125 -11.57 -15.05 6.98
CA ALA A 125 -12.32 -14.11 7.81
C ALA A 125 -12.37 -12.70 7.21
N ALA A 126 -11.31 -12.21 6.58
CA ALA A 126 -11.27 -10.85 6.04
C ALA A 126 -12.22 -10.65 4.84
N PRO A 127 -12.28 -11.54 3.83
CA PRO A 127 -13.31 -11.44 2.79
C PRO A 127 -14.74 -11.56 3.32
N VAL A 128 -14.99 -12.46 4.27
CA VAL A 128 -16.33 -12.61 4.90
C VAL A 128 -16.72 -11.33 5.64
N TYR A 129 -15.82 -10.77 6.46
CA TYR A 129 -16.03 -9.50 7.14
C TYR A 129 -16.28 -8.34 6.15
N SER A 130 -15.56 -8.33 5.03
CA SER A 130 -15.74 -7.35 3.95
C SER A 130 -17.12 -7.46 3.30
N MET A 131 -17.60 -8.69 3.08
CA MET A 131 -18.90 -8.94 2.45
C MET A 131 -20.08 -8.62 3.36
N VAL A 132 -19.98 -8.96 4.65
CA VAL A 132 -21.11 -8.89 5.59
C VAL A 132 -21.17 -7.56 6.36
N ILE A 133 -20.03 -6.91 6.62
CA ILE A 133 -19.96 -5.80 7.57
C ILE A 133 -19.44 -4.50 6.94
N SER A 134 -18.32 -4.53 6.23
CA SER A 134 -17.54 -3.29 5.96
C SER A 134 -17.52 -2.80 4.51
N GLY A 135 -17.82 -3.64 3.51
CA GLY A 135 -17.55 -3.34 2.10
C GLY A 135 -16.13 -3.79 1.66
N GLY A 136 -15.72 -3.49 0.42
CA GLY A 136 -14.38 -3.83 -0.07
C GLY A 136 -14.16 -5.32 -0.38
N HIS A 137 -15.22 -6.12 -0.49
CA HIS A 137 -15.13 -7.58 -0.63
C HIS A 137 -14.42 -8.03 -1.92
N ARG A 138 -14.62 -7.32 -3.04
CA ARG A 138 -13.93 -7.61 -4.31
C ARG A 138 -12.42 -7.44 -4.17
N GLN A 139 -12.01 -6.36 -3.51
CA GLN A 139 -10.62 -6.03 -3.26
C GLN A 139 -10.02 -7.01 -2.26
N SER A 140 -10.76 -7.38 -1.21
CA SER A 140 -10.33 -8.39 -0.24
C SER A 140 -10.07 -9.75 -0.91
N LEU A 141 -10.99 -10.22 -1.75
CA LEU A 141 -10.80 -11.45 -2.53
C LEU A 141 -9.61 -11.32 -3.52
N GLY A 142 -9.50 -10.17 -4.19
CA GLY A 142 -8.36 -9.86 -5.06
C GLY A 142 -7.03 -9.94 -4.31
N LEU A 143 -6.95 -9.42 -3.08
CA LEU A 143 -5.77 -9.48 -2.24
C LEU A 143 -5.41 -10.90 -1.82
N VAL A 144 -6.40 -11.77 -1.58
CA VAL A 144 -6.15 -13.21 -1.34
C VAL A 144 -5.52 -13.84 -2.59
N VAL A 145 -6.12 -13.65 -3.76
CA VAL A 145 -5.61 -14.22 -5.02
C VAL A 145 -4.22 -13.71 -5.37
N LEU A 146 -4.02 -12.39 -5.33
CA LEU A 146 -2.74 -11.74 -5.61
C LEU A 146 -1.69 -12.15 -4.57
N GLY A 147 -2.05 -12.21 -3.30
CA GLY A 147 -1.17 -12.63 -2.21
C GLY A 147 -0.73 -14.08 -2.34
N THR A 148 -1.64 -14.98 -2.72
CA THR A 148 -1.32 -16.37 -3.03
C THR A 148 -0.42 -16.47 -4.27
N TRP A 149 -0.72 -15.74 -5.35
CA TRP A 149 0.14 -15.74 -6.53
C TRP A 149 1.55 -15.22 -6.21
N TYR A 150 1.64 -14.10 -5.49
CA TYR A 150 2.90 -13.48 -5.10
C TYR A 150 3.78 -14.43 -4.29
N ASN A 151 3.21 -15.08 -3.27
CA ASN A 151 3.98 -15.83 -2.27
C ASN A 151 4.07 -17.34 -2.54
N ASN A 152 3.05 -17.96 -3.17
CA ASN A 152 2.96 -19.41 -3.28
C ASN A 152 3.17 -19.92 -4.70
N TRP A 153 2.88 -19.10 -5.72
CA TRP A 153 3.01 -19.50 -7.13
C TRP A 153 4.12 -18.74 -7.86
N GLY A 154 5.08 -18.18 -7.11
CA GLY A 154 6.30 -17.57 -7.66
C GLY A 154 6.10 -16.23 -8.38
N GLY A 155 4.94 -15.56 -8.21
CA GLY A 155 4.67 -14.26 -8.83
C GLY A 155 5.66 -13.17 -8.40
N ALA A 156 6.27 -13.31 -7.23
CA ALA A 156 7.29 -12.39 -6.72
C ALA A 156 8.74 -12.77 -7.07
N GLU A 157 8.96 -13.96 -7.63
CA GLU A 157 10.28 -14.60 -7.68
C GLU A 157 10.83 -14.69 -9.10
N HIS A 158 10.01 -15.04 -10.09
CA HIS A 158 10.49 -15.39 -11.42
C HIS A 158 10.62 -14.23 -12.41
N ASN A 159 9.74 -13.23 -12.33
CA ASN A 159 9.71 -12.13 -13.30
C ASN A 159 9.50 -10.77 -12.60
N PRO A 160 10.44 -9.82 -12.74
CA PRO A 160 10.36 -8.53 -12.09
C PRO A 160 9.15 -7.68 -12.53
N LEU A 161 8.74 -7.79 -13.80
CA LEU A 161 7.58 -7.06 -14.31
C LEU A 161 6.28 -7.62 -13.75
N VAL A 162 6.18 -8.95 -13.62
CA VAL A 162 5.03 -9.61 -12.97
C VAL A 162 4.95 -9.20 -11.51
N ARG A 163 6.07 -9.20 -10.78
CA ARG A 163 6.14 -8.72 -9.40
C ARG A 163 5.64 -7.28 -9.28
N ASN A 164 6.11 -6.37 -10.13
CA ASN A 164 5.68 -4.98 -10.14
C ASN A 164 4.19 -4.83 -10.47
N LEU A 165 3.67 -5.62 -11.42
CA LEU A 165 2.26 -5.63 -11.76
C LEU A 165 1.40 -6.14 -10.59
N ILE A 166 1.80 -7.23 -9.93
CA ILE A 166 1.10 -7.74 -8.75
C ILE A 166 1.11 -6.71 -7.62
N ASN A 167 2.25 -6.04 -7.39
CA ASN A 167 2.32 -4.94 -6.44
C ASN A 167 1.35 -3.81 -6.81
N ALA A 168 1.32 -3.37 -8.07
CA ALA A 168 0.40 -2.34 -8.53
C ALA A 168 -1.07 -2.71 -8.31
N LEU A 169 -1.45 -3.94 -8.64
CA LEU A 169 -2.80 -4.46 -8.41
C LEU A 169 -3.11 -4.53 -6.91
N GLY A 170 -2.18 -5.01 -6.08
CA GLY A 170 -2.35 -5.09 -4.63
C GLY A 170 -2.53 -3.72 -3.98
N TYR A 171 -1.68 -2.74 -4.32
CA TYR A 171 -1.83 -1.35 -3.85
C TYR A 171 -3.17 -0.77 -4.28
N THR A 172 -3.58 -1.01 -5.53
CA THR A 172 -4.88 -0.56 -6.06
C THR A 172 -6.05 -1.19 -5.30
N CYS A 173 -5.97 -2.48 -4.96
CA CYS A 173 -6.96 -3.15 -4.11
C CYS A 173 -7.01 -2.53 -2.70
N PHE A 174 -5.88 -2.26 -2.07
CA PHE A 174 -5.86 -1.63 -0.74
C PHE A 174 -6.50 -0.25 -0.72
N ILE A 175 -6.14 0.62 -1.67
CA ILE A 175 -6.66 1.99 -1.69
C ILE A 175 -8.14 2.05 -2.09
N SER A 176 -8.56 1.24 -3.08
CA SER A 176 -9.96 1.23 -3.53
C SER A 176 -10.88 0.51 -2.53
N GLY A 177 -10.39 -0.53 -1.84
CA GLY A 177 -11.13 -1.19 -0.77
C GLY A 177 -11.26 -0.30 0.47
N ALA A 178 -10.19 0.41 0.84
CA ALA A 178 -10.26 1.43 1.89
C ALA A 178 -11.28 2.53 1.58
N LEU A 179 -11.38 2.94 0.31
CA LEU A 179 -12.40 3.89 -0.14
C LEU A 179 -13.83 3.32 -0.04
N GLU A 180 -14.08 2.07 -0.47
CA GLU A 180 -15.39 1.42 -0.30
C GLU A 180 -15.82 1.37 1.16
N VAL A 181 -14.91 1.01 2.06
CA VAL A 181 -15.16 0.96 3.51
C VAL A 181 -15.44 2.36 4.07
N ALA A 182 -14.67 3.38 3.64
CA ALA A 182 -14.87 4.76 4.08
C ALA A 182 -16.21 5.33 3.62
N LEU A 183 -16.66 5.01 2.41
CA LEU A 183 -17.95 5.41 1.86
C LEU A 183 -19.13 4.64 2.47
N GLY A 184 -18.88 3.47 3.08
CA GLY A 184 -19.94 2.56 3.51
C GLY A 184 -20.72 1.97 2.33
N SER A 185 -20.11 1.93 1.14
CA SER A 185 -20.72 1.45 -0.10
C SER A 185 -19.94 0.26 -0.65
N ALA A 186 -20.64 -0.83 -1.00
CA ALA A 186 -19.98 -2.07 -1.39
C ALA A 186 -19.51 -2.11 -2.86
N LEU A 187 -19.83 -1.11 -3.69
CA LEU A 187 -19.58 -1.16 -5.14
C LEU A 187 -19.18 0.21 -5.70
N LEU A 188 -17.87 0.42 -5.87
CA LEU A 188 -17.37 1.53 -6.69
C LEU A 188 -17.64 1.30 -8.18
N PRO A 189 -17.97 2.35 -8.95
CA PRO A 189 -18.07 2.30 -10.41
C PRO A 189 -16.66 2.17 -11.01
N LEU A 190 -16.27 0.94 -11.36
CA LEU A 190 -14.96 0.62 -11.92
C LEU A 190 -14.94 0.54 -13.46
N HIS A 191 -15.86 1.22 -14.14
CA HIS A 191 -15.81 1.31 -15.61
C HIS A 191 -14.76 2.33 -16.05
N LEU A 192 -14.04 2.06 -17.15
CA LEU A 192 -12.88 2.87 -17.58
C LEU A 192 -13.19 4.34 -17.90
N SER A 193 -14.45 4.66 -18.21
CA SER A 193 -14.90 6.04 -18.39
C SER A 193 -15.14 6.80 -17.08
N HIS A 194 -15.15 6.12 -15.93
CA HIS A 194 -15.36 6.76 -14.64
C HIS A 194 -14.07 7.47 -14.17
N PRO A 195 -14.15 8.73 -13.70
CA PRO A 195 -12.96 9.47 -13.23
C PRO A 195 -12.17 8.73 -12.14
N LEU A 196 -12.87 8.06 -11.21
CA LEU A 196 -12.21 7.24 -10.19
C LEU A 196 -11.42 6.07 -10.80
N ALA A 197 -11.98 5.36 -11.78
CA ALA A 197 -11.30 4.24 -12.41
C ALA A 197 -10.05 4.71 -13.18
N GLN A 198 -10.16 5.82 -13.90
CA GLN A 198 -9.02 6.46 -14.57
C GLN A 198 -7.94 6.84 -13.56
N TRP A 199 -8.32 7.41 -12.42
CA TRP A 199 -7.37 7.78 -11.39
C TRP A 199 -6.69 6.57 -10.73
N LEU A 200 -7.44 5.50 -10.46
CA LEU A 200 -6.89 4.24 -9.96
C LEU A 200 -5.92 3.60 -10.97
N LEU A 201 -6.19 3.72 -12.28
CA LEU A 201 -5.26 3.27 -13.32
C LEU A 201 -3.98 4.07 -13.34
N VAL A 202 -4.07 5.40 -13.19
CA VAL A 202 -2.90 6.27 -13.07
C VAL A 202 -2.06 5.86 -11.86
N ILE A 203 -2.70 5.65 -10.69
CA ILE A 203 -1.99 5.17 -9.50
C ILE A 203 -1.37 3.80 -9.74
N GLY A 204 -2.11 2.85 -10.33
CA GLY A 204 -1.58 1.53 -10.68
C GLY A 204 -0.36 1.64 -11.59
N ALA A 205 -0.38 2.53 -12.59
CA ALA A 205 0.74 2.76 -13.50
C ALA A 205 1.95 3.39 -12.78
N ILE A 206 1.73 4.33 -11.85
CA ILE A 206 2.79 4.87 -10.98
C ILE A 206 3.47 3.75 -10.20
N ILE A 207 2.68 2.92 -9.50
CA ILE A 207 3.21 1.82 -8.70
C ILE A 207 3.94 0.81 -9.61
N ALA A 208 3.33 0.36 -10.70
CA ALA A 208 3.95 -0.61 -11.61
C ALA A 208 5.31 -0.13 -12.16
N SER A 209 5.43 1.17 -12.44
CA SER A 209 6.64 1.76 -13.02
C SER A 209 7.70 2.21 -12.01
N THR A 210 7.38 2.27 -10.71
CA THR A 210 8.31 2.85 -9.70
C THR A 210 8.47 2.05 -8.42
N VAL A 211 7.63 1.04 -8.16
CA VAL A 211 7.61 0.30 -6.89
C VAL A 211 8.90 -0.46 -6.61
N HIS A 212 9.65 -0.86 -7.65
CA HIS A 212 10.95 -1.51 -7.52
C HIS A 212 12.04 -0.61 -6.93
N LEU A 213 11.74 0.67 -6.65
CA LEU A 213 12.57 1.51 -5.78
C LEU A 213 12.78 0.86 -4.39
N GLN A 214 11.81 0.10 -3.90
CA GLN A 214 11.91 -0.62 -2.63
C GLN A 214 12.93 -1.77 -2.66
N ASP A 215 13.25 -2.29 -3.85
CA ASP A 215 14.14 -3.43 -4.01
C ASP A 215 15.63 -2.99 -4.04
N LEU A 216 15.92 -1.71 -4.32
CA LEU A 216 17.30 -1.18 -4.34
C LEU A 216 18.09 -1.42 -3.03
N PRO A 217 17.56 -1.13 -1.83
CA PRO A 217 18.28 -1.41 -0.58
C PRO A 217 18.29 -2.90 -0.19
N ASP A 218 17.46 -3.74 -0.81
CA ASP A 218 17.20 -5.12 -0.40
C ASP A 218 17.90 -6.16 -1.32
N GLN A 219 18.70 -5.71 -2.31
CA GLN A 219 19.40 -6.53 -3.32
C GLN A 219 20.15 -7.75 -2.75
N LEU A 220 20.84 -7.60 -1.62
CA LEU A 220 21.60 -8.71 -1.01
C LEU A 220 20.68 -9.85 -0.53
N GLY A 221 19.60 -9.50 0.17
CA GLY A 221 18.60 -10.49 0.61
C GLY A 221 17.82 -11.06 -0.57
N ASP A 222 17.46 -10.24 -1.56
CA ASP A 222 16.76 -10.70 -2.77
C ASP A 222 17.61 -11.71 -3.55
N ALA A 223 18.92 -11.45 -3.72
CA ALA A 223 19.84 -12.38 -4.34
C ALA A 223 19.95 -13.69 -3.55
N LYS A 224 19.96 -13.63 -2.21
CA LYS A 224 20.00 -14.82 -1.36
C LYS A 224 18.74 -15.68 -1.48
N ARG A 225 17.58 -15.04 -1.67
CA ARG A 225 16.30 -15.73 -1.93
C ARG A 225 16.16 -16.25 -3.36
N GLY A 226 16.98 -15.76 -4.29
CA GLY A 226 16.87 -16.08 -5.71
C GLY A 226 15.75 -15.31 -6.42
N ARG A 227 15.40 -14.10 -5.94
CA ARG A 227 14.40 -13.25 -6.59
C ARG A 227 14.97 -12.57 -7.83
N ALA A 228 14.21 -12.60 -8.92
CA ALA A 228 14.46 -11.79 -10.10
C ALA A 228 13.88 -10.38 -9.92
N THR A 229 14.59 -9.49 -9.22
CA THR A 229 14.23 -8.07 -9.12
C THR A 229 14.89 -7.24 -10.22
N ILE A 230 14.30 -6.10 -10.60
CA ILE A 230 14.84 -5.22 -11.65
C ILE A 230 16.34 -4.88 -11.44
N PRO A 231 16.81 -4.47 -10.24
CA PRO A 231 18.24 -4.21 -10.03
C PRO A 231 19.13 -5.45 -10.20
N LEU A 232 18.64 -6.66 -9.92
CA LEU A 232 19.41 -7.90 -10.11
C LEU A 232 19.40 -8.39 -11.57
N VAL A 233 18.30 -8.17 -12.30
CA VAL A 233 18.13 -8.64 -13.69
C VAL A 233 18.72 -7.68 -14.71
N LEU A 234 18.47 -6.37 -14.57
CA LEU A 234 18.94 -5.35 -15.52
C LEU A 234 20.21 -4.62 -15.05
N GLY A 235 20.63 -4.84 -13.81
CA GLY A 235 21.71 -4.11 -13.16
C GLY A 235 21.24 -2.83 -12.45
N ASP A 236 21.93 -2.47 -11.36
CA ASP A 236 21.59 -1.35 -10.48
C ASP A 236 21.46 -0.01 -11.23
N ALA A 237 22.38 0.29 -12.15
CA ALA A 237 22.37 1.56 -12.89
C ALA A 237 21.14 1.71 -13.80
N VAL A 238 20.76 0.66 -14.53
CA VAL A 238 19.60 0.68 -15.41
C VAL A 238 18.32 0.74 -14.58
N ALA A 239 18.24 -0.04 -13.49
CA ALA A 239 17.10 -0.04 -12.59
C ALA A 239 16.79 1.35 -12.00
N ARG A 240 17.83 2.15 -11.69
CA ARG A 240 17.64 3.52 -11.19
C ARG A 240 17.02 4.44 -12.25
N TRP A 241 17.43 4.32 -13.51
CA TRP A 241 16.85 5.10 -14.61
C TRP A 241 15.42 4.69 -14.93
N THR A 242 15.09 3.40 -14.82
CA THR A 242 13.69 2.94 -14.99
C THR A 242 12.75 3.46 -13.91
N ILE A 243 13.27 3.93 -12.76
CA ILE A 243 12.49 4.64 -11.74
C ILE A 243 12.48 6.15 -12.02
N ALA A 244 13.65 6.72 -12.31
CA ALA A 244 13.80 8.18 -12.45
C ALA A 244 12.93 8.75 -13.58
N VAL A 245 12.91 8.10 -14.74
CA VAL A 245 12.17 8.59 -15.91
C VAL A 245 10.65 8.66 -15.64
N PRO A 246 9.98 7.59 -15.16
CA PRO A 246 8.58 7.69 -14.76
C PRO A 246 8.33 8.72 -13.66
N MET A 247 9.21 8.84 -12.66
CA MET A 247 9.05 9.84 -11.59
C MET A 247 9.01 11.28 -12.11
N LEU A 248 9.83 11.61 -13.13
CA LEU A 248 9.78 12.92 -13.78
C LEU A 248 8.44 13.18 -14.46
N GLY A 249 7.94 12.18 -15.20
CA GLY A 249 6.67 12.24 -15.92
C GLY A 249 5.47 12.35 -14.98
N TRP A 250 5.36 11.44 -14.01
CA TRP A 250 4.27 11.44 -13.04
C TRP A 250 4.26 12.68 -12.14
N GLY A 251 5.45 13.23 -11.84
CA GLY A 251 5.59 14.48 -11.09
C GLY A 251 4.91 15.67 -11.77
N LEU A 252 4.75 15.65 -13.10
CA LEU A 252 4.00 16.64 -13.86
C LEU A 252 2.56 16.19 -14.12
N PHE A 253 2.38 14.94 -14.55
CA PHE A 253 1.08 14.43 -14.99
C PHE A 253 0.03 14.48 -13.87
N CYS A 254 0.35 14.02 -12.65
CA CYS A 254 -0.63 13.91 -11.57
C CYS A 254 -1.21 15.28 -11.13
N PRO A 255 -0.38 16.32 -10.88
CA PRO A 255 -0.89 17.67 -10.62
C PRO A 255 -1.72 18.26 -11.77
N VAL A 256 -1.34 18.01 -13.03
CA VAL A 256 -2.07 18.48 -14.21
C VAL A 256 -3.43 17.80 -14.31
N PHE A 257 -3.48 16.48 -14.15
CA PHE A 257 -4.71 15.68 -14.19
C PHE A 257 -5.77 16.23 -13.23
N TRP A 258 -5.35 16.64 -12.03
CA TRP A 258 -6.26 17.16 -11.00
C TRP A 258 -6.46 18.68 -11.00
N GLY A 259 -5.74 19.43 -11.85
CA GLY A 259 -5.84 20.89 -11.89
C GLY A 259 -5.62 21.56 -10.52
N ILE A 260 -4.64 21.08 -9.75
CA ILE A 260 -4.38 21.59 -8.38
C ILE A 260 -3.74 23.00 -8.41
N ASN A 261 -3.74 23.69 -7.27
CA ASN A 261 -3.16 25.03 -7.18
C ASN A 261 -1.64 25.06 -7.43
N ARG A 262 -1.11 26.23 -7.82
CA ARG A 262 0.32 26.42 -8.16
C ARG A 262 1.28 26.00 -7.04
N GLY A 263 0.91 26.22 -5.78
CA GLY A 263 1.73 25.84 -4.63
C GLY A 263 1.83 24.31 -4.50
N CYS A 264 0.69 23.61 -4.48
CA CYS A 264 0.64 22.16 -4.42
C CYS A 264 1.26 21.49 -5.66
N PHE A 265 1.05 22.08 -6.84
CA PHE A 265 1.71 21.67 -8.08
C PHE A 265 3.23 21.68 -7.91
N THR A 266 3.79 22.84 -7.58
CA THR A 266 5.23 23.03 -7.44
C THR A 266 5.81 22.10 -6.37
N GLY A 267 5.16 22.03 -5.21
CA GLY A 267 5.60 21.16 -4.11
C GLY A 267 5.61 19.67 -4.49
N SER A 268 4.56 19.18 -5.15
CA SER A 268 4.48 17.77 -5.57
C SER A 268 5.50 17.43 -6.66
N THR A 269 5.63 18.29 -7.68
CA THR A 269 6.58 18.09 -8.78
C THR A 269 8.02 18.12 -8.27
N LEU A 270 8.38 19.08 -7.42
CA LEU A 270 9.72 19.16 -6.85
C LEU A 270 10.06 17.93 -6.01
N LEU A 271 9.10 17.40 -5.23
CA LEU A 271 9.32 16.19 -4.45
C LEU A 271 9.53 14.97 -5.35
N ALA A 272 8.72 14.82 -6.41
CA ALA A 272 8.89 13.74 -7.41
C ALA A 272 10.27 13.80 -8.07
N TRP A 273 10.68 14.98 -8.52
CA TRP A 273 11.96 15.19 -9.18
C TRP A 273 13.14 15.03 -8.23
N THR A 274 12.97 15.38 -6.95
CA THR A 274 13.95 15.09 -5.91
C THR A 274 14.16 13.58 -5.79
N VAL A 275 13.10 12.77 -5.80
CA VAL A 275 13.22 11.30 -5.81
C VAL A 275 13.96 10.82 -7.07
N ALA A 276 13.59 11.35 -8.25
CA ALA A 276 14.22 10.99 -9.53
C ALA A 276 15.73 11.31 -9.58
N ILE A 277 16.14 12.47 -9.07
CA ILE A 277 17.55 12.86 -9.01
C ILE A 277 18.28 12.00 -7.98
N ARG A 278 17.71 11.85 -6.78
CA ARG A 278 18.36 11.10 -5.69
C ARG A 278 18.57 9.64 -6.03
N VAL A 279 17.62 8.99 -6.70
CA VAL A 279 17.75 7.57 -7.06
C VAL A 279 18.93 7.32 -8.00
N VAL A 280 19.28 8.29 -8.86
CA VAL A 280 20.42 8.16 -9.78
C VAL A 280 21.74 8.58 -9.13
N VAL A 281 21.73 9.64 -8.31
CA VAL A 281 22.94 10.26 -7.74
C VAL A 281 23.43 9.55 -6.48
N ILE A 282 22.54 9.13 -5.58
CA ILE A 282 22.90 8.59 -4.26
C ILE A 282 22.74 7.07 -4.29
N ARG A 283 23.87 6.37 -4.47
CA ARG A 283 23.90 4.91 -4.67
C ARG A 283 24.48 4.17 -3.47
N ASN A 284 23.74 4.18 -2.37
CA ASN A 284 24.06 3.36 -1.19
C ASN A 284 22.77 3.02 -0.44
N VAL A 285 22.80 1.95 0.35
CA VAL A 285 21.63 1.39 1.04
C VAL A 285 20.90 2.41 1.91
N LEU A 286 21.62 3.28 2.64
CA LEU A 286 21.02 4.31 3.49
C LEU A 286 20.33 5.38 2.64
N GLY A 287 20.97 5.79 1.55
CA GLY A 287 20.44 6.70 0.55
C GLY A 287 19.17 6.16 -0.09
N ASP A 288 19.17 4.90 -0.50
CA ASP A 288 18.03 4.23 -1.12
C ASP A 288 16.84 4.12 -0.15
N LYS A 289 17.08 3.74 1.11
CA LYS A 289 16.06 3.75 2.16
C LYS A 289 15.46 5.14 2.41
N LEU A 290 16.26 6.20 2.32
CA LEU A 290 15.76 7.58 2.43
C LEU A 290 14.96 7.98 1.18
N THR A 291 15.46 7.67 -0.01
CA THR A 291 14.77 7.96 -1.28
C THR A 291 13.43 7.24 -1.36
N PHE A 292 13.34 5.99 -0.91
CA PHE A 292 12.07 5.27 -0.80
C PHE A 292 11.10 5.92 0.18
N ARG A 293 11.57 6.48 1.30
CA ARG A 293 10.71 7.26 2.22
C ARG A 293 10.18 8.53 1.56
N LEU A 294 11.01 9.25 0.80
CA LEU A 294 10.56 10.43 0.05
C LEU A 294 9.54 10.07 -1.03
N TRP A 295 9.71 8.94 -1.70
CA TRP A 295 8.72 8.40 -2.63
C TRP A 295 7.39 8.10 -1.94
N ASN A 296 7.39 7.49 -0.74
CA ASN A 296 6.17 7.28 0.04
C ASN A 296 5.49 8.62 0.44
N CYS A 297 6.28 9.64 0.79
CA CYS A 297 5.73 10.98 1.04
C CYS A 297 5.08 11.57 -0.22
N TRP A 298 5.70 11.38 -1.39
CA TRP A 298 5.13 11.85 -2.65
C TRP A 298 3.85 11.09 -3.03
N ILE A 299 3.82 9.77 -2.87
CA ILE A 299 2.60 8.96 -3.08
C ILE A 299 1.47 9.43 -2.15
N ALA A 300 1.76 9.75 -0.89
CA ALA A 300 0.76 10.31 0.02
C ALA A 300 0.21 11.66 -0.49
N MET A 301 1.04 12.52 -1.08
CA MET A 301 0.57 13.75 -1.73
C MET A 301 -0.30 13.45 -2.96
N VAL A 302 0.08 12.47 -3.79
CA VAL A 302 -0.71 12.01 -4.95
C VAL A 302 -2.10 11.57 -4.49
N TYR A 303 -2.18 10.81 -3.40
CA TYR A 303 -3.46 10.34 -2.84
C TYR A 303 -4.37 11.46 -2.34
N LEU A 304 -3.82 12.63 -2.02
CA LEU A 304 -4.55 13.81 -1.55
C LEU A 304 -4.94 14.77 -2.68
N MET A 305 -4.37 14.66 -3.88
CA MET A 305 -4.65 15.58 -5.00
C MET A 305 -6.13 15.79 -5.34
N PRO A 306 -7.00 14.76 -5.28
CA PRO A 306 -8.43 14.92 -5.54
C PRO A 306 -9.08 15.99 -4.63
N LEU A 307 -8.69 16.06 -3.36
CA LEU A 307 -9.16 17.07 -2.41
C LEU A 307 -8.61 18.47 -2.69
N LEU A 308 -7.44 18.54 -3.30
CA LEU A 308 -6.74 19.79 -3.61
C LEU A 308 -7.15 20.38 -4.96
N SER A 309 -8.04 19.70 -5.69
CA SER A 309 -8.52 20.11 -7.02
C SER A 309 -9.42 21.35 -6.94
N ARG A 310 -9.25 22.26 -7.91
CA ARG A 310 -9.97 23.55 -7.96
C ARG A 310 -11.36 23.47 -8.62
N GLY A 311 -11.70 22.38 -9.30
CA GLY A 311 -12.96 22.20 -10.04
C GLY A 311 -13.36 20.73 -10.21
N HIS A 312 -14.54 20.46 -10.79
CA HIS A 312 -14.90 19.11 -11.22
C HIS A 312 -14.04 18.71 -12.43
N ILE A 313 -13.67 17.43 -12.54
CA ILE A 313 -13.05 16.91 -13.75
C ILE A 313 -14.13 17.00 -14.84
N HIS A 314 -13.88 17.80 -15.88
CA HIS A 314 -14.73 17.91 -17.07
C HIS A 314 -14.49 16.77 -18.03
#